data_AF-A0A1B0GMP7-F1
#
_entry.id   AF-A0A1B0GMP7-F1
#
_cell.length_a   1.000
_cell.length_b   1.000
_cell.length_c   1.000
_cell.angle_alpha   90.00
_cell.angle_beta   90.00
_cell.angle_gamma   90.00
#
_symmetry.space_group_name_H-M   'P 1'
#
loop_
_entity.id
_entity.type
_entity.pdbx_description
1 polymer ?
#
loop_
_entity_poly.entity_id
_entity_poly.type
_entity_poly.pdbx_seq_one_letter_code
_entity_poly.pdbx_strand_id
1 'polypeptide(L)'
;MNLKIVRIIKMKSLTILCILILLVIETVSCRPSDRNRPTVSRAEAEDILTQLHDLEPVEDRRILKCYEDDDLMELCQRCAKATKVRHAFPMCCSNEENVRDWCREYVYYGKQT
;
A
#
# COMPACT_ATOMS: atom_id res chain seq x y z
N MET A 1 -38.13 -11.59 -35.93
CA MET A 1 -38.08 -10.35 -35.10
C MET A 1 -37.34 -10.52 -33.75
N ASN A 2 -36.94 -11.74 -33.35
CA ASN A 2 -36.37 -12.02 -32.02
C ASN A 2 -34.86 -11.73 -31.87
N LEU A 3 -34.08 -11.81 -32.94
CA LEU A 3 -32.60 -11.70 -32.85
C LEU A 3 -32.10 -10.27 -32.60
N LYS A 4 -32.80 -9.26 -33.12
CA LYS A 4 -32.48 -7.83 -32.87
C LYS A 4 -32.74 -7.45 -31.42
N ILE A 5 -33.82 -7.96 -30.83
CA ILE A 5 -34.20 -7.72 -29.44
C ILE A 5 -33.16 -8.32 -28.49
N VAL A 6 -32.73 -9.56 -28.72
CA VAL A 6 -31.67 -10.21 -27.92
C VAL A 6 -30.34 -9.44 -28.00
N ARG A 7 -29.99 -8.90 -29.17
CA ARG A 7 -28.78 -8.06 -29.33
C ARG A 7 -28.89 -6.72 -28.60
N ILE A 8 -30.05 -6.07 -28.66
CA ILE A 8 -30.30 -4.81 -27.94
C ILE A 8 -30.25 -5.03 -26.42
N ILE A 9 -30.82 -6.13 -25.93
CA ILE A 9 -30.77 -6.49 -24.50
C ILE A 9 -29.33 -6.76 -24.05
N LYS A 10 -28.54 -7.52 -24.83
CA LYS A 10 -27.12 -7.77 -24.52
C LYS A 10 -26.28 -6.49 -24.50
N MET A 11 -26.47 -5.60 -25.47
CA MET A 11 -25.75 -4.32 -25.51
C MET A 11 -26.08 -3.44 -24.31
N LYS A 12 -27.37 -3.32 -23.96
CA LYS A 12 -27.81 -2.55 -22.79
C LYS A 12 -27.30 -3.14 -21.48
N SER A 13 -27.30 -4.47 -21.36
CA SER A 13 -26.74 -5.18 -20.20
C SER A 13 -25.24 -4.94 -20.06
N LEU A 14 -24.47 -4.96 -21.15
CA LEU A 14 -23.04 -4.67 -21.13
C LEU A 14 -22.76 -3.23 -20.72
N THR A 15 -23.52 -2.26 -21.26
CA THR A 15 -23.34 -0.84 -20.89
C THR A 15 -23.67 -0.58 -19.42
N ILE A 16 -24.73 -1.21 -18.88
CA ILE A 16 -25.10 -1.08 -17.46
C ILE A 16 -24.01 -1.71 -16.58
N LEU A 17 -23.49 -2.88 -16.96
CA LEU A 17 -22.39 -3.53 -16.23
C LEU A 17 -21.14 -2.64 -16.18
N CYS A 18 -20.76 -2.02 -17.30
CA CYS A 18 -19.62 -1.09 -17.34
C CYS A 18 -19.83 0.13 -16.43
N ILE A 19 -21.03 0.72 -16.43
CA ILE A 19 -21.34 1.87 -15.56
C ILE A 19 -21.26 1.48 -14.09
N LEU A 20 -21.79 0.31 -13.70
CA LEU A 20 -21.69 -0.19 -12.33
C LEU A 20 -20.24 -0.42 -11.90
N ILE A 21 -19.39 -0.96 -12.77
CA ILE A 21 -17.97 -1.15 -12.49
C ILE A 21 -17.28 0.21 -12.28
N LEU A 22 -17.55 1.19 -13.14
CA LEU A 22 -16.98 2.54 -13.01
C LEU A 22 -17.40 3.24 -11.71
N LEU A 23 -18.66 3.07 -11.27
CA LEU A 23 -19.15 3.62 -10.00
C LEU A 23 -18.50 2.94 -8.77
N VAL A 24 -18.15 1.65 -8.87
CA VAL A 24 -17.45 0.95 -7.78
C VAL A 24 -16.03 1.46 -7.62
N ILE A 25 -15.34 1.82 -8.71
CA ILE A 25 -13.95 2.32 -8.66
C ILE A 25 -13.85 3.63 -7.85
N GLU A 26 -14.85 4.52 -7.91
CA GLU A 26 -14.87 5.76 -7.12
C GLU A 26 -15.20 5.54 -5.63
N THR A 27 -15.88 4.45 -5.28
CA THR A 27 -16.24 4.13 -3.88
C THR A 27 -15.16 3.33 -3.15
N VAL A 28 -14.17 2.79 -3.86
CA VAL A 28 -12.95 2.25 -3.25
C VAL A 28 -12.03 3.42 -2.90
N SER A 29 -12.35 4.12 -1.82
CA SER A 29 -11.36 4.97 -1.16
C SER A 29 -10.29 4.04 -0.58
N CYS A 30 -9.11 3.99 -1.21
CA CYS A 30 -7.93 3.41 -0.60
C CYS A 30 -7.76 4.06 0.77
N ARG A 31 -8.02 3.24 1.80
CA ARG A 31 -7.98 3.49 3.25
C ARG A 31 -7.53 4.92 3.65
N PRO A 32 -8.40 5.72 4.29
CA PRO A 32 -7.96 7.00 4.86
C PRO A 32 -6.88 6.72 5.90
N SER A 33 -5.75 7.43 5.79
CA SER A 33 -4.75 7.49 6.85
C SER A 33 -5.44 7.97 8.12
N ASP A 34 -5.38 7.16 9.18
CA ASP A 34 -6.07 7.41 10.43
C ASP A 34 -5.50 8.70 11.05
N ARG A 35 -6.29 9.78 10.97
CA ARG A 35 -5.96 11.10 11.50
C ARG A 35 -5.87 11.12 13.04
N ASN A 36 -6.20 10.02 13.71
CA ASN A 36 -5.97 9.82 15.15
C ASN A 36 -4.68 9.03 15.42
N ARG A 37 -3.55 9.37 14.77
CA ARG A 37 -2.26 9.08 15.39
C ARG A 37 -2.19 9.90 16.68
N PRO A 38 -2.06 9.29 17.86
CA PRO A 38 -1.82 10.07 19.07
C PRO A 38 -0.56 10.90 18.83
N THR A 39 -0.66 12.23 18.90
CA THR A 39 0.51 13.09 19.06
C THR A 39 1.04 12.82 20.47
N VAL A 40 1.80 11.73 20.59
CA VAL A 40 2.47 11.36 21.83
C VAL A 40 3.49 12.47 22.11
N SER A 41 3.37 13.13 23.26
CA SER A 41 4.36 14.12 23.65
C SER A 41 5.73 13.46 23.74
N ARG A 42 6.81 14.21 23.48
CA ARG A 42 8.18 13.66 23.54
C ARG A 42 8.48 12.94 24.87
N ALA A 43 7.85 13.38 25.96
CA ALA A 43 7.93 12.77 27.28
C ALA A 43 7.17 11.43 27.39
N GLU A 44 5.99 11.31 26.78
CA GLU A 44 5.24 10.04 26.74
C GLU A 44 5.88 9.03 25.77
N ALA A 45 6.55 9.50 24.72
CA ALA A 45 7.28 8.65 23.79
C ALA A 45 8.51 8.02 24.47
N GLU A 46 9.19 8.76 25.35
CA GLU A 46 10.31 8.26 26.15
C GLU A 46 9.86 7.22 27.20
N ASP A 47 8.69 7.40 27.82
CA ASP A 47 8.15 6.43 28.81
C ASP A 47 7.72 5.11 28.17
N ILE A 48 7.05 5.17 27.01
CA ILE A 48 6.68 3.99 26.23
C ILE A 48 7.93 3.26 25.70
N LEU A 49 8.95 4.00 25.26
CA LEU A 49 10.22 3.45 24.79
C LEU A 49 11.03 2.78 25.91
N THR A 50 10.94 3.30 27.14
CA THR A 50 11.63 2.74 28.31
C THR A 50 11.01 1.43 28.79
N GLN A 51 9.70 1.24 28.61
CA GLN A 51 9.02 -0.02 28.94
C GLN A 51 9.17 -1.10 27.85
N LEU A 52 9.65 -0.74 26.65
CA LEU A 52 9.86 -1.66 25.53
C LEU A 52 11.33 -2.09 25.40
N HIS A 53 11.94 -2.48 26.52
CA HIS A 53 13.37 -2.81 26.62
C HIS A 53 13.75 -4.19 26.02
N ASP A 54 13.08 -4.67 24.96
CA ASP A 54 13.44 -5.95 24.31
C ASP A 54 13.08 -6.07 22.81
N LEU A 55 12.77 -4.97 22.10
CA LEU A 55 12.68 -4.96 20.63
C LEU A 55 13.51 -3.79 20.09
N GLU A 56 14.42 -4.08 19.17
CA GLU A 56 15.55 -3.22 18.79
C GLU A 56 15.17 -1.78 18.34
N PRO A 57 15.67 -0.72 18.99
CA PRO A 57 15.45 0.69 18.62
C PRO A 57 16.19 1.14 17.34
N VAL A 58 16.71 0.20 16.55
CA VAL A 58 17.49 0.47 15.34
C VAL A 58 16.61 0.45 14.08
N GLU A 59 15.54 -0.34 14.07
CA GLU A 59 14.59 -0.38 12.94
C GLU A 59 13.81 0.93 12.81
N ASP A 60 13.40 1.54 13.93
CA ASP A 60 12.57 2.75 13.93
C ASP A 60 13.20 3.95 13.21
N ARG A 61 14.53 4.16 13.35
CA ARG A 61 15.20 5.29 12.67
C ARG A 61 15.33 5.09 11.16
N ARG A 62 15.48 3.85 10.69
CA ARG A 62 15.63 3.56 9.25
C ARG A 62 14.32 3.71 8.51
N ILE A 63 13.21 3.45 9.21
CA ILE A 63 11.87 3.48 8.64
C ILE A 63 11.28 4.90 8.71
N LEU A 64 11.83 5.81 9.54
CA LEU A 64 11.34 7.19 9.67
C LEU A 64 11.21 7.90 8.32
N LYS A 65 12.17 7.72 7.41
CA LYS A 65 12.12 8.29 6.05
C LYS A 65 10.92 7.81 5.23
N CYS A 66 10.47 6.58 5.44
CA CYS A 66 9.24 6.11 4.81
C CYS A 66 8.03 6.85 5.39
N TYR A 67 7.97 7.13 6.69
CA TYR A 67 6.83 7.84 7.28
C TYR A 67 6.75 9.33 6.88
N GLU A 68 7.83 9.89 6.34
CA GLU A 68 7.88 11.28 5.84
C GLU A 68 7.51 11.40 4.36
N ASP A 69 7.60 10.30 3.60
CA ASP A 69 7.39 10.26 2.15
C ASP A 69 6.34 9.19 1.81
N ASP A 70 5.11 9.65 1.54
CA ASP A 70 3.95 8.79 1.27
C ASP A 70 4.17 7.89 0.03
N ASP A 71 4.84 8.38 -1.01
CA ASP A 71 5.12 7.61 -2.23
C ASP A 71 6.13 6.49 -1.93
N LEU A 72 7.16 6.79 -1.15
CA LEU A 72 8.13 5.80 -0.67
C LEU A 72 7.47 4.77 0.25
N MET A 73 6.62 5.22 1.16
CA MET A 73 5.84 4.35 2.04
C MET A 73 4.99 3.37 1.24
N GLU A 74 4.21 3.87 0.27
CA GLU A 74 3.34 3.03 -0.55
C GLU A 74 4.14 1.99 -1.32
N LEU A 75 5.25 2.39 -1.96
CA LEU A 75 6.14 1.49 -2.69
C LEU A 75 6.64 0.35 -1.78
N CYS A 76 7.19 0.69 -0.62
CA CYS A 76 7.76 -0.29 0.29
C CYS A 76 6.69 -1.21 0.91
N GLN A 77 5.50 -0.70 1.23
CA GLN A 77 4.38 -1.53 1.69
C GLN A 77 3.92 -2.52 0.62
N ARG A 78 3.78 -2.05 -0.64
CA ARG A 78 3.40 -2.89 -1.78
C ARG A 78 4.44 -3.97 -2.03
N CYS A 79 5.72 -3.63 -1.95
CA CYS A 79 6.81 -4.57 -2.11
C CYS A 79 6.79 -5.67 -1.03
N ALA A 80 6.66 -5.30 0.25
CA ALA A 80 6.58 -6.27 1.34
C ALA A 80 5.37 -7.22 1.20
N LYS A 81 4.21 -6.67 0.80
CA LYS A 81 3.00 -7.46 0.53
C LYS A 81 3.19 -8.45 -0.62
N ALA A 82 3.80 -8.01 -1.72
CA ALA A 82 3.92 -8.80 -2.93
C ALA A 82 5.00 -9.90 -2.83
N THR A 83 6.05 -9.65 -2.04
CA THR A 83 7.15 -10.60 -1.82
C THR A 83 6.89 -11.56 -0.66
N LYS A 84 6.05 -11.15 0.29
CA LYS A 84 5.78 -11.86 1.56
C LYS A 84 7.03 -12.02 2.44
N VAL A 85 8.05 -11.20 2.20
CA VAL A 85 9.29 -11.19 2.96
C VAL A 85 9.16 -10.19 4.10
N ARG A 86 9.32 -10.64 5.36
CA ARG A 86 9.09 -9.81 6.56
C ARG A 86 9.99 -8.56 6.62
N HIS A 87 11.24 -8.68 6.16
CA HIS A 87 12.24 -7.62 6.19
C HIS A 87 12.25 -6.74 4.92
N ALA A 88 11.41 -7.02 3.91
CA ALA A 88 11.41 -6.23 2.68
C ALA A 88 10.98 -4.78 2.91
N PHE A 89 10.09 -4.53 3.88
CA PHE A 89 9.67 -3.18 4.23
C PHE A 89 10.82 -2.33 4.82
N PRO A 90 11.47 -2.72 5.93
CA PRO A 90 12.57 -1.95 6.49
C PRO A 90 13.77 -1.84 5.53
N MET A 91 14.09 -2.88 4.75
CA MET A 91 15.18 -2.82 3.76
C MET A 91 14.87 -1.87 2.60
N CYS A 92 13.62 -1.81 2.15
CA CYS A 92 13.20 -0.84 1.13
C CYS A 92 13.27 0.62 1.65
N CYS A 93 12.84 0.84 2.91
CA CYS A 93 12.89 2.16 3.54
C CYS A 93 14.32 2.66 3.73
N SER A 94 15.22 1.80 4.20
CA SER A 94 16.65 2.11 4.34
C SER A 94 17.41 2.15 3.01
N ASN A 95 16.80 1.65 1.92
CA ASN A 95 17.47 1.33 0.67
C ASN A 95 18.70 0.43 0.85
N GLU A 96 18.59 -0.54 1.76
CA GLU A 96 19.62 -1.55 1.99
C GLU A 96 19.75 -2.43 0.74
N GLU A 97 20.98 -2.68 0.29
CA GLU A 97 21.28 -3.50 -0.90
C GLU A 97 20.54 -3.06 -2.19
N ASN A 98 20.21 -1.78 -2.33
CA ASN A 98 19.39 -1.25 -3.44
C ASN A 98 17.99 -1.92 -3.54
N VAL A 99 17.48 -2.46 -2.42
CA VAL A 99 16.17 -3.11 -2.36
C VAL A 99 15.04 -2.16 -2.80
N ARG A 100 15.21 -0.84 -2.66
CA ARG A 100 14.20 0.12 -3.13
C ARG A 100 14.02 0.08 -4.64
N ASP A 101 15.12 0.04 -5.40
CA ASP A 101 15.08 -0.02 -6.86
C ASP A 101 14.53 -1.36 -7.33
N TRP A 102 14.96 -2.44 -6.68
CA TRP A 102 14.39 -3.76 -6.89
C TRP A 102 12.88 -3.78 -6.60
N CYS A 103 12.43 -3.17 -5.49
CA CYS A 103 11.02 -3.07 -5.14
C CYS A 103 10.23 -2.28 -6.19
N ARG A 104 10.80 -1.20 -6.73
CA ARG A 104 10.20 -0.42 -7.83
C ARG A 104 10.00 -1.32 -9.05
N GLU A 105 11.05 -2.00 -9.48
CA GLU A 105 10.97 -2.89 -10.63
C GLU A 105 9.96 -4.02 -10.42
N TYR A 106 10.01 -4.64 -9.25
CA TYR A 106 9.14 -5.74 -8.86
C TYR A 106 7.66 -5.36 -8.79
N VAL A 107 7.35 -4.21 -8.19
CA VAL A 107 5.96 -3.77 -7.98
C VAL A 107 5.33 -3.25 -9.28
N TYR A 108 6.09 -2.57 -10.13
CA TYR A 108 5.56 -1.96 -11.35
C TYR A 108 5.65 -2.87 -12.58
N TYR A 109 6.67 -3.71 -12.68
CA TYR A 109 6.91 -4.56 -13.85
C TYR A 109 6.77 -6.06 -13.56
N GLY A 110 6.67 -6.46 -12.29
CA GLY A 110 6.51 -7.85 -11.89
C GLY A 110 7.81 -8.67 -11.99
N LYS A 111 7.76 -9.95 -11.58
CA LYS A 111 8.83 -10.90 -11.88
C LYS A 111 8.78 -11.22 -13.37
N GLN A 112 9.84 -10.92 -14.12
CA GLN A 112 10.11 -11.62 -15.37
C GLN A 112 10.61 -13.02 -15.00
N THR A 113 9.67 -13.95 -14.86
CA THR A 113 9.96 -15.40 -14.90
C THR A 113 9.76 -15.92 -16.30
#